data_AF-A0A7C7PMS4-F1
#
_entry.id   AF-A0A7C7PMS4-F1
#
_cell.length_a   1.000
_cell.length_b   1.000
_cell.length_c   1.000
_cell.angle_alpha   90.00
_cell.angle_beta   90.00
_cell.angle_gamma   90.00
#
_symmetry.space_group_name_H-M   'P 1'
#
loop_
_entity.id
_entity.type
_entity.pdbx_description
1 polymer ?
#
loop_
_entity_poly.entity_id
_entity_poly.type
_entity_poly.pdbx_seq_one_letter_code
_entity_poly.pdbx_strand_id
1 'polypeptide(L)'
;MESVQRIRYPPFDHDNISPASVPITEVVVSSSSSPPTPFRIGAEDGWLVEWRDLSADDEDLPHIDSVTTTATLPFLMRTRNGWYIDSDPLHGMARKLIAPTVIILILSLFLHAIAPALTGIPLLSWLTEGSYKVGPLDYPKLLIFTFPIFTLPIVLRMIANSRDIRRQNAYIANPLKEPEIDFSVGDGEIVLRRLRLPDGIRVRRIRLQVGLAVPERAALLKALGRPDDGQPPPGMSTPLPARRITTGEEHGTGVGEATPIPIAHNRVLLLEPMRVQSTGEWMDLDSANPSELVIKGPEERWPGSIYSSLIAMH
;
A
#
# COMPACT_ATOMS: atom_id res chain seq x y z
N MET A 1 -6.12 28.79 -16.00
CA MET A 1 -6.56 27.83 -17.04
C MET A 1 -7.30 26.71 -16.34
N GLU A 2 -8.31 26.16 -17.01
CA GLU A 2 -9.21 25.18 -16.43
C GLU A 2 -9.07 23.84 -17.15
N SER A 3 -9.17 22.77 -16.39
CA SER A 3 -9.09 21.40 -16.90
C SER A 3 -9.84 20.46 -15.97
N VAL A 4 -10.26 19.31 -16.48
CA VAL A 4 -11.05 18.35 -15.71
C VAL A 4 -10.15 17.21 -15.23
N GLN A 5 -10.26 16.90 -13.94
CA GLN A 5 -9.63 15.74 -13.32
C GLN A 5 -10.70 14.75 -12.89
N ARG A 6 -10.54 13.49 -13.30
CA ARG A 6 -11.41 12.39 -12.91
C ARG A 6 -10.58 11.33 -12.18
N ILE A 7 -10.97 10.99 -10.97
CA ILE A 7 -10.23 10.05 -10.14
C ILE A 7 -11.17 9.06 -9.44
N ARG A 8 -10.83 7.78 -9.57
CA ARG A 8 -11.32 6.69 -8.74
C ARG A 8 -10.09 6.00 -8.15
N TYR A 9 -9.67 6.47 -6.98
CA TYR A 9 -8.46 5.97 -6.32
C TYR A 9 -8.76 4.69 -5.53
N PRO A 10 -7.92 3.64 -5.62
CA PRO A 10 -8.12 2.40 -4.88
C PRO A 10 -8.09 2.61 -3.36
N PRO A 11 -9.05 2.03 -2.62
CA PRO A 11 -9.04 2.01 -1.17
C PRO A 11 -7.90 1.15 -0.62
N PHE A 12 -7.69 1.18 0.70
CA PHE A 12 -6.62 0.41 1.34
C PHE A 12 -6.79 -1.10 1.13
N ASP A 13 -8.03 -1.58 1.09
CA ASP A 13 -8.41 -2.99 0.84
C ASP A 13 -9.04 -3.16 -0.55
N HIS A 14 -8.36 -2.64 -1.56
CA HIS A 14 -8.85 -2.65 -2.95
C HIS A 14 -9.01 -4.06 -3.52
N ASP A 15 -8.30 -5.06 -3.01
CA ASP A 15 -8.42 -6.45 -3.42
C ASP A 15 -9.82 -7.03 -3.12
N ASN A 16 -10.50 -6.50 -2.09
CA ASN A 16 -11.83 -6.97 -1.66
C ASN A 16 -12.97 -6.05 -2.11
N ILE A 17 -12.68 -4.99 -2.88
CA ILE A 17 -13.66 -3.98 -3.28
C ILE A 17 -13.80 -3.95 -4.80
N SER A 18 -15.03 -4.08 -5.29
CA SER A 18 -15.32 -3.89 -6.71
C SER A 18 -15.14 -2.41 -7.09
N PRO A 19 -14.29 -2.06 -8.07
CA PRO A 19 -14.06 -0.67 -8.44
C PRO A 19 -15.34 0.05 -8.90
N ALA A 20 -16.22 -0.65 -9.61
CA ALA A 20 -17.51 -0.13 -10.07
C ALA A 20 -18.46 0.31 -8.94
N SER A 21 -18.25 -0.18 -7.71
CA SER A 21 -19.03 0.25 -6.54
C SER A 21 -18.60 1.60 -5.96
N VAL A 22 -17.44 2.12 -6.37
CA VAL A 22 -16.90 3.39 -5.90
C VAL A 22 -17.19 4.48 -6.95
N PRO A 23 -17.80 5.62 -6.57
CA PRO A 23 -18.08 6.69 -7.52
C PRO A 23 -16.77 7.31 -8.05
N ILE A 24 -16.78 7.73 -9.32
CA ILE A 24 -15.70 8.53 -9.90
C ILE A 24 -15.86 9.94 -9.34
N THR A 25 -14.78 10.50 -8.80
CA THR A 25 -14.75 11.89 -8.36
C THR A 25 -14.29 12.74 -9.54
N GLU A 26 -15.10 13.73 -9.93
CA GLU A 26 -14.85 14.58 -11.10
C GLU A 26 -14.84 16.04 -10.65
N VAL A 27 -13.83 16.79 -11.08
CA VAL A 27 -13.58 18.17 -10.63
C VAL A 27 -13.01 19.01 -11.76
N VAL A 28 -13.47 20.26 -11.84
CA VAL A 28 -12.79 21.29 -12.64
C VAL A 28 -11.71 21.93 -11.78
N VAL A 29 -10.46 21.78 -12.23
CA VAL A 29 -9.30 22.35 -11.59
C VAL A 29 -8.90 23.63 -12.29
N SER A 30 -9.02 24.74 -11.56
CA SER A 30 -8.57 26.06 -11.99
C SER A 30 -7.15 26.29 -11.45
N SER A 31 -6.17 26.39 -12.35
CA SER A 31 -4.77 26.57 -11.98
C SER A 31 -4.09 27.72 -12.73
N SER A 32 -3.03 28.27 -12.15
CA SER A 32 -2.23 29.36 -12.75
C SER A 32 -1.31 28.90 -13.87
N SER A 33 -1.05 27.58 -13.99
CA SER A 33 -0.20 27.00 -15.03
C SER A 33 -1.03 26.34 -16.13
N SER A 34 -0.40 26.08 -17.28
CA SER A 34 -1.02 25.27 -18.33
C SER A 34 -1.31 23.85 -17.80
N PRO A 35 -2.46 23.25 -18.16
CA PRO A 35 -2.68 21.83 -17.90
C PRO A 35 -1.63 20.99 -18.63
N PRO A 36 -1.28 19.81 -18.09
CA PRO A 36 -0.46 18.83 -18.78
C PRO A 36 -1.19 18.27 -20.01
N THR A 37 -0.46 17.54 -20.85
CA THR A 37 -1.07 16.77 -21.95
C THR A 37 -2.14 15.82 -21.40
N PRO A 38 -3.35 15.79 -22.00
CA PRO A 38 -4.40 14.88 -21.56
C PRO A 38 -3.94 13.43 -21.52
N PHE A 39 -4.29 12.72 -20.46
CA PHE A 39 -3.93 11.32 -20.27
C PHE A 39 -5.01 10.59 -19.50
N ARG A 40 -5.03 9.27 -19.69
CA ARG A 40 -5.94 8.36 -18.99
C ARG A 40 -5.19 7.09 -18.59
N ILE A 41 -5.29 6.74 -17.32
CA ILE A 41 -4.75 5.52 -16.74
C ILE A 41 -5.93 4.70 -16.22
N GLY A 42 -6.07 3.47 -16.73
CA GLY A 42 -7.14 2.57 -16.36
C GLY A 42 -8.45 2.79 -17.12
N ALA A 43 -9.51 2.16 -16.62
CA ALA A 43 -10.80 2.06 -17.30
C ALA A 43 -11.97 2.45 -16.38
N GLU A 44 -13.13 2.78 -16.95
CA GLU A 44 -14.28 3.28 -16.20
C GLU A 44 -14.98 2.20 -15.34
N ASP A 45 -14.78 0.93 -15.66
CA ASP A 45 -15.17 -0.23 -14.86
C ASP A 45 -14.12 -0.59 -13.78
N GLY A 46 -12.92 -0.04 -13.89
CA GLY A 46 -11.78 -0.26 -13.00
C GLY A 46 -11.40 0.96 -12.15
N TRP A 47 -10.17 0.97 -11.64
CA TRP A 47 -9.57 2.18 -11.06
C TRP A 47 -9.18 3.13 -12.20
N LEU A 48 -9.46 4.42 -12.03
CA LEU A 48 -9.35 5.41 -13.10
C LEU A 48 -8.62 6.65 -12.61
N VAL A 49 -7.70 7.15 -13.42
CA VAL A 49 -7.07 8.46 -13.27
C VAL A 49 -7.04 9.11 -14.64
N GLU A 50 -7.74 10.22 -14.81
CA GLU A 50 -7.82 10.91 -16.08
C GLU A 50 -7.67 12.41 -15.89
N TRP A 51 -6.89 13.02 -16.79
CA TRP A 51 -6.77 14.45 -16.95
C TRP A 51 -7.18 14.79 -18.38
N ARG A 52 -8.18 15.65 -18.54
CA ARG A 52 -8.65 16.09 -19.86
C ARG A 52 -8.96 17.58 -19.90
N ASP A 53 -9.09 18.10 -21.10
CA ASP A 53 -9.53 19.48 -21.32
C ASP A 53 -11.00 19.66 -20.92
N LEU A 54 -11.34 20.89 -20.57
CA LEU A 54 -12.71 21.29 -20.23
C LEU A 54 -13.62 21.14 -21.46
N SER A 55 -14.75 20.46 -21.28
CA SER A 55 -15.80 20.34 -22.29
C SER A 55 -17.06 21.08 -21.84
N ALA A 56 -17.98 21.32 -22.78
CA ALA A 56 -19.24 22.03 -22.46
C ALA A 56 -20.16 21.27 -21.49
N ASP A 57 -19.97 19.95 -21.36
CA ASP A 57 -20.76 19.10 -20.47
C ASP A 57 -20.29 19.17 -18.99
N ASP A 58 -19.23 19.94 -18.70
CA ASP A 58 -18.57 19.99 -17.38
C ASP A 58 -18.93 21.21 -16.53
N GLU A 59 -19.83 22.08 -17.00
CA GLU A 59 -20.15 23.34 -16.31
C GLU A 59 -20.72 23.12 -14.89
N ASP A 60 -21.42 22.01 -14.64
CA ASP A 60 -22.02 21.67 -13.36
C ASP A 60 -21.04 21.01 -12.36
N LEU A 61 -19.79 20.75 -12.77
CA LEU A 61 -18.81 20.09 -11.91
C LEU A 61 -18.30 21.02 -10.79
N PRO A 62 -17.95 20.45 -9.62
CA PRO A 62 -17.38 21.22 -8.53
C PRO A 62 -16.02 21.81 -8.94
N HIS A 63 -15.83 23.09 -8.65
CA HIS A 63 -14.60 23.82 -8.96
C HIS A 63 -13.64 23.83 -7.77
N ILE A 64 -12.39 23.47 -8.02
CA ILE A 64 -11.32 23.51 -7.02
C ILE A 64 -10.15 24.33 -7.57
N ASP A 65 -9.81 25.40 -6.84
CA ASP A 65 -8.55 26.10 -7.03
C ASP A 65 -7.41 25.21 -6.53
N SER A 66 -6.56 24.76 -7.45
CA SER A 66 -5.36 23.97 -7.12
C SER A 66 -4.17 24.56 -7.86
N VAL A 67 -3.03 24.60 -7.18
CA VAL A 67 -1.76 24.90 -7.84
C VAL A 67 -1.31 23.63 -8.55
N THR A 68 -1.18 23.69 -9.87
CA THR A 68 -0.55 22.63 -10.65
C THR A 68 0.94 22.93 -10.76
N THR A 69 1.79 21.96 -10.42
CA THR A 69 3.25 22.11 -10.48
C THR A 69 3.90 20.83 -10.97
N THR A 70 5.05 20.97 -11.63
CA THR A 70 5.93 19.85 -12.00
C THR A 70 7.10 19.70 -11.02
N ALA A 71 7.28 20.67 -10.12
CA ALA A 71 8.29 20.60 -9.06
C ALA A 71 7.89 19.56 -8.01
N THR A 72 8.85 18.72 -7.62
CA THR A 72 8.62 17.66 -6.62
C THR A 72 8.12 18.24 -5.30
N LEU A 73 6.99 17.72 -4.82
CA LEU A 73 6.40 18.21 -3.58
C LEU A 73 7.22 17.75 -2.36
N PRO A 74 7.46 18.63 -1.36
CA PRO A 74 8.28 18.28 -0.19
C PRO A 74 7.76 17.07 0.60
N PHE A 75 6.44 16.86 0.67
CA PHE A 75 5.86 15.73 1.39
C PHE A 75 6.17 14.38 0.73
N LEU A 76 6.24 14.34 -0.62
CA LEU A 76 6.64 13.14 -1.35
C LEU A 76 8.10 12.83 -1.12
N MET A 77 8.97 13.85 -1.15
CA MET A 77 10.38 13.67 -0.85
C MET A 77 10.61 13.17 0.58
N ARG A 78 9.82 13.65 1.57
CA ARG A 78 9.85 13.18 2.96
C ARG A 78 9.54 11.68 3.10
N THR A 79 8.69 11.13 2.23
CA THR A 79 8.16 9.76 2.32
C THR A 79 8.72 8.78 1.29
N ARG A 80 9.40 9.28 0.25
CA ARG A 80 9.90 8.46 -0.88
C ARG A 80 11.41 8.57 -1.11
N ASN A 81 12.09 9.58 -0.55
CA ASN A 81 13.54 9.71 -0.72
C ASN A 81 14.32 9.08 0.44
N GLY A 82 15.12 8.04 0.17
CA GLY A 82 16.18 7.49 1.05
C GLY A 82 16.02 5.99 1.36
N TRP A 83 16.59 5.51 2.47
CA TRP A 83 16.61 4.09 2.81
C TRP A 83 15.30 3.58 3.41
N TYR A 84 14.89 2.38 2.97
CA TYR A 84 13.76 1.64 3.50
C TYR A 84 14.14 0.19 3.79
N ILE A 85 13.40 -0.43 4.71
CA ILE A 85 13.60 -1.81 5.13
C ILE A 85 12.45 -2.65 4.57
N ASP A 86 12.78 -3.75 3.90
CA ASP A 86 11.79 -4.73 3.49
C ASP A 86 11.20 -5.45 4.72
N SER A 87 9.87 -5.55 4.75
CA SER A 87 9.13 -6.27 5.78
C SER A 87 9.58 -7.73 5.90
N ASP A 88 9.51 -8.31 7.11
CA ASP A 88 9.90 -9.71 7.32
C ASP A 88 9.00 -10.65 6.47
N PRO A 89 9.57 -11.62 5.74
CA PRO A 89 8.81 -12.56 4.90
C PRO A 89 7.77 -13.38 5.67
N LEU A 90 7.93 -13.51 7.01
CA LEU A 90 6.95 -14.15 7.87
C LEU A 90 5.58 -13.48 7.83
N HIS A 91 5.48 -12.19 7.50
CA HIS A 91 4.17 -11.54 7.30
C HIS A 91 3.39 -12.17 6.15
N GLY A 92 4.07 -12.43 5.03
CA GLY A 92 3.48 -13.09 3.87
C GLY A 92 3.08 -14.54 4.19
N MET A 93 3.91 -15.26 4.94
CA MET A 93 3.59 -16.61 5.41
C MET A 93 2.37 -16.62 6.34
N ALA A 94 2.35 -15.73 7.34
CA ALA A 94 1.23 -15.61 8.28
C ALA A 94 -0.08 -15.34 7.53
N ARG A 95 -0.08 -14.42 6.55
CA ARG A 95 -1.25 -14.09 5.73
C ARG A 95 -1.77 -15.30 4.95
N LYS A 96 -0.87 -16.06 4.31
CA LYS A 96 -1.23 -17.28 3.56
C LYS A 96 -1.82 -18.37 4.45
N LEU A 97 -1.48 -18.39 5.73
CA LEU A 97 -2.00 -19.37 6.69
C LEU A 97 -3.37 -18.99 7.27
N ILE A 98 -3.84 -17.74 7.15
CA ILE A 98 -5.13 -17.32 7.72
C ILE A 98 -6.29 -18.16 7.16
N ALA A 99 -6.45 -18.19 5.84
CA ALA A 99 -7.55 -18.92 5.19
C ALA A 99 -7.59 -20.42 5.52
N PRO A 100 -6.51 -21.21 5.35
CA PRO A 100 -6.56 -22.64 5.67
C PRO A 100 -6.80 -22.89 7.16
N THR A 101 -6.23 -22.05 8.04
CA THR A 101 -6.45 -22.15 9.48
C THR A 101 -7.92 -21.90 9.85
N VAL A 102 -8.56 -20.89 9.26
CA VAL A 102 -10.00 -20.61 9.46
C VAL A 102 -10.86 -21.75 8.93
N ILE A 103 -10.53 -22.34 7.77
CA ILE A 103 -11.24 -23.50 7.22
C ILE A 103 -11.16 -24.69 8.20
N ILE A 104 -9.98 -24.98 8.72
CA ILE A 104 -9.78 -26.05 9.72
C ILE A 104 -10.61 -25.78 10.97
N LEU A 105 -10.67 -24.52 11.44
CA LEU A 105 -11.48 -24.13 12.58
C LEU A 105 -12.99 -24.31 12.32
N ILE A 106 -13.48 -23.90 11.17
CA ILE A 106 -14.89 -24.08 10.80
C ILE A 106 -15.24 -25.56 10.71
N LEU A 107 -14.40 -26.36 10.04
CA LEU A 107 -14.60 -27.81 9.93
C LEU A 107 -14.54 -28.49 11.31
N SER A 108 -13.64 -28.04 12.17
CA SER A 108 -13.49 -28.47 13.55
C SER A 108 -14.77 -28.24 14.36
N LEU A 109 -15.30 -27.02 14.32
CA LEU A 109 -16.54 -26.66 15.01
C LEU A 109 -17.74 -27.43 14.43
N PHE A 110 -17.79 -27.59 13.12
CA PHE A 110 -18.84 -28.35 12.44
C PHE A 110 -18.84 -29.82 12.85
N LEU A 111 -17.67 -30.49 12.79
CA LEU A 111 -17.51 -31.89 13.22
C LEU A 111 -17.89 -32.08 14.69
N HIS A 112 -17.55 -31.11 15.54
CA HIS A 112 -17.96 -31.13 16.94
C HIS A 112 -19.49 -31.00 17.09
N ALA A 113 -20.13 -30.13 16.31
CA ALA A 113 -21.59 -29.95 16.36
C ALA A 113 -22.37 -31.21 15.91
N ILE A 114 -21.87 -31.94 14.91
CA ILE A 114 -22.49 -33.18 14.42
C ILE A 114 -21.97 -34.45 15.13
N ALA A 115 -21.13 -34.29 16.16
CA ALA A 115 -20.51 -35.41 16.87
C ALA A 115 -21.49 -36.52 17.30
N PRO A 116 -22.71 -36.23 17.83
CA PRO A 116 -23.67 -37.28 18.20
C PRO A 116 -24.09 -38.19 17.03
N ALA A 117 -24.10 -37.65 15.81
CA ALA A 117 -24.44 -38.39 14.59
C ALA A 117 -23.24 -39.17 14.01
N LEU A 118 -22.02 -38.92 14.49
CA LEU A 118 -20.77 -39.52 13.98
C LEU A 118 -20.28 -40.73 14.80
N THR A 119 -21.05 -41.15 15.81
CA THR A 119 -20.74 -42.28 16.72
C THR A 119 -20.47 -43.61 15.99
N GLY A 120 -20.97 -43.77 14.76
CA GLY A 120 -20.77 -44.98 13.95
C GLY A 120 -19.45 -45.07 13.17
N ILE A 121 -18.62 -44.02 13.16
CA ILE A 121 -17.36 -43.99 12.39
C ILE A 121 -16.17 -43.95 13.37
N PRO A 122 -15.37 -45.03 13.53
CA PRO A 122 -14.37 -45.15 14.60
C PRO A 122 -13.35 -44.01 14.67
N LEU A 123 -12.86 -43.54 13.52
CA LEU A 123 -11.87 -42.45 13.46
C LEU A 123 -12.46 -41.10 13.87
N LEU A 124 -13.68 -40.81 13.41
CA LEU A 124 -14.35 -39.53 13.68
C LEU A 124 -14.89 -39.49 15.11
N SER A 125 -15.50 -40.58 15.57
CA SER A 125 -15.92 -40.78 16.96
C SER A 125 -14.74 -40.59 17.92
N TRP A 126 -13.55 -41.15 17.64
CA TRP A 126 -12.37 -40.92 18.49
C TRP A 126 -11.93 -39.45 18.57
N LEU A 127 -12.02 -38.71 17.45
CA LEU A 127 -11.65 -37.29 17.37
C LEU A 127 -12.66 -36.36 18.07
N THR A 128 -13.95 -36.70 18.01
CA THR A 128 -15.05 -35.86 18.52
C THR A 128 -15.48 -36.24 19.93
N GLU A 129 -15.38 -37.52 20.31
CA GLU A 129 -15.80 -38.04 21.61
C GLU A 129 -14.63 -37.99 22.61
N GLY A 130 -14.72 -37.01 23.49
CA GLY A 130 -13.91 -36.91 24.69
C GLY A 130 -13.49 -35.49 25.02
N SER A 131 -13.29 -35.25 26.30
CA SER A 131 -12.71 -34.02 26.83
C SER A 131 -11.35 -34.29 27.44
N TYR A 132 -10.49 -33.28 27.42
CA TYR A 132 -9.34 -33.19 28.31
C TYR A 132 -9.69 -32.22 29.43
N LYS A 133 -9.51 -32.65 30.68
CA LYS A 133 -9.61 -31.76 31.84
C LYS A 133 -8.32 -30.98 31.99
N VAL A 134 -8.42 -29.66 31.87
CA VAL A 134 -7.33 -28.74 32.20
C VAL A 134 -7.83 -27.87 33.35
N GLY A 135 -7.39 -28.19 34.57
CA GLY A 135 -7.95 -27.59 35.78
C GLY A 135 -9.42 -28.00 35.99
N PRO A 136 -10.32 -27.07 36.39
CA PRO A 136 -11.74 -27.37 36.60
C PRO A 136 -12.57 -27.39 35.30
N LEU A 137 -11.96 -27.13 34.14
CA LEU A 137 -12.66 -27.00 32.85
C LEU A 137 -12.42 -28.22 31.95
N ASP A 138 -13.50 -28.70 31.33
CA ASP A 138 -13.50 -29.75 30.32
C ASP A 138 -13.41 -29.14 28.92
N TYR A 139 -12.32 -29.41 28.19
CA TYR A 139 -12.12 -28.94 26.82
C TYR A 139 -12.30 -30.08 25.81
N PRO A 140 -13.04 -29.90 24.70
CA PRO A 140 -13.14 -30.89 23.66
C PRO A 140 -11.76 -31.27 23.10
N LYS A 141 -11.48 -32.57 22.93
CA LYS A 141 -10.22 -33.06 22.34
C LYS A 141 -9.87 -32.35 21.04
N LEU A 142 -10.86 -32.18 20.19
CA LEU A 142 -10.70 -31.58 18.88
C LEU A 142 -10.18 -30.13 18.96
N LEU A 143 -10.62 -29.35 19.96
CA LEU A 143 -10.16 -27.99 20.19
C LEU A 143 -8.69 -27.94 20.62
N ILE A 144 -8.22 -28.92 21.39
CA ILE A 144 -6.81 -29.00 21.81
C ILE A 144 -5.87 -29.17 20.60
N PHE A 145 -6.30 -29.88 19.55
CA PHE A 145 -5.51 -30.04 18.34
C PHE A 145 -5.62 -28.84 17.38
N THR A 146 -6.80 -28.22 17.30
CA THR A 146 -7.05 -27.13 16.34
C THR A 146 -6.60 -25.78 16.86
N PHE A 147 -6.56 -25.58 18.18
CA PHE A 147 -6.14 -24.33 18.79
C PHE A 147 -4.69 -23.93 18.45
N PRO A 148 -3.66 -24.80 18.54
CA PRO A 148 -2.30 -24.46 18.12
C PRO A 148 -2.24 -24.00 16.66
N ILE A 149 -2.96 -24.68 15.76
CA ILE A 149 -3.06 -24.34 14.35
C ILE A 149 -3.69 -22.96 14.16
N PHE A 150 -4.73 -22.66 14.95
CA PHE A 150 -5.38 -21.35 14.99
C PHE A 150 -4.46 -20.22 15.45
N THR A 151 -3.65 -20.47 16.49
CA THR A 151 -2.73 -19.45 17.02
C THR A 151 -1.50 -19.20 16.15
N LEU A 152 -1.18 -20.11 15.22
CA LEU A 152 0.05 -20.07 14.44
C LEU A 152 0.23 -18.76 13.64
N PRO A 153 -0.76 -18.26 12.86
CA PRO A 153 -0.61 -16.99 12.15
C PRO A 153 -0.32 -15.80 13.08
N ILE A 154 -0.94 -15.79 14.27
CA ILE A 154 -0.76 -14.73 15.28
C ILE A 154 0.68 -14.76 15.82
N VAL A 155 1.18 -15.94 16.18
CA VAL A 155 2.54 -16.12 16.68
C VAL A 155 3.56 -15.71 15.62
N LEU A 156 3.37 -16.10 14.36
CA LEU A 156 4.25 -15.71 13.26
C LEU A 156 4.26 -14.20 13.07
N ARG A 157 3.09 -13.54 13.11
CA ARG A 157 2.98 -12.07 13.05
C ARG A 157 3.71 -11.38 14.20
N MET A 158 3.62 -11.92 15.42
CA MET A 158 4.33 -11.40 16.58
C MET A 158 5.85 -11.47 16.40
N ILE A 159 6.35 -12.61 15.92
CA ILE A 159 7.79 -12.80 15.65
C ILE A 159 8.26 -11.86 14.53
N ALA A 160 7.49 -11.73 13.45
CA ALA A 160 7.77 -10.85 12.32
C ALA A 160 7.87 -9.38 12.78
N ASN A 161 6.87 -8.89 13.51
CA ASN A 161 6.89 -7.54 14.09
C ASN A 161 8.09 -7.33 15.02
N SER A 162 8.42 -8.30 15.87
CA SER A 162 9.59 -8.21 16.75
C SER A 162 10.90 -8.09 15.97
N ARG A 163 11.05 -8.83 14.87
CA ARG A 163 12.22 -8.74 13.98
C ARG A 163 12.28 -7.41 13.24
N ASP A 164 11.15 -6.93 12.71
CA ASP A 164 11.06 -5.64 12.05
C ASP A 164 11.43 -4.49 13.00
N ILE A 165 10.91 -4.51 14.22
CA ILE A 165 11.25 -3.52 15.25
C ILE A 165 12.74 -3.53 15.56
N ARG A 166 13.36 -4.71 15.69
CA ARG A 166 14.82 -4.81 15.90
C ARG A 166 15.60 -4.23 14.73
N ARG A 167 15.20 -4.50 13.48
CA ARG A 167 15.86 -3.96 12.28
C ARG A 167 15.72 -2.45 12.17
N GLN A 168 14.51 -1.92 12.44
CA GLN A 168 14.26 -0.49 12.49
C GLN A 168 15.11 0.21 13.56
N ASN A 169 15.16 -0.34 14.78
CA ASN A 169 16.00 0.20 15.86
C ASN A 169 17.49 0.17 15.52
N ALA A 170 17.97 -0.91 14.89
CA ALA A 170 19.36 -1.02 14.46
C ALA A 170 19.72 0.07 13.43
N TYR A 171 18.81 0.35 12.49
CA TYR A 171 18.99 1.44 11.53
C TYR A 171 18.95 2.83 12.20
N ILE A 172 18.02 3.07 13.13
CA ILE A 172 17.93 4.35 13.86
C ILE A 172 19.20 4.61 14.67
N ALA A 173 19.77 3.56 15.28
CA ALA A 173 21.00 3.68 16.06
C ALA A 173 22.25 3.95 15.20
N ASN A 174 22.27 3.44 13.96
CA ASN A 174 23.38 3.64 13.03
C ASN A 174 22.87 3.81 11.59
N PRO A 175 22.43 5.02 11.21
CA PRO A 175 21.82 5.26 9.91
C PRO A 175 22.85 5.17 8.79
N LEU A 176 22.39 4.67 7.63
CA LEU A 176 23.21 4.59 6.42
C LEU A 176 23.36 5.99 5.79
N LYS A 177 24.54 6.28 5.26
CA LYS A 177 24.77 7.51 4.48
C LYS A 177 23.98 7.45 3.17
N GLU A 178 23.61 8.62 2.64
CA GLU A 178 22.93 8.72 1.36
C GLU A 178 23.86 8.30 0.21
N PRO A 179 23.36 7.54 -0.78
CA PRO A 179 24.14 7.21 -1.97
C PRO A 179 24.28 8.45 -2.89
N GLU A 180 25.43 8.59 -3.55
CA GLU A 180 25.60 9.61 -4.60
C GLU A 180 25.12 9.01 -5.93
N ILE A 181 24.03 9.57 -6.48
CA ILE A 181 23.42 9.11 -7.73
C ILE A 181 23.44 10.28 -8.73
N ASP A 182 24.06 10.07 -9.88
CA ASP A 182 24.02 10.99 -11.02
C ASP A 182 23.37 10.29 -12.22
N PHE A 183 22.30 10.89 -12.73
CA PHE A 183 21.48 10.32 -13.78
C PHE A 183 20.97 11.39 -14.74
N SER A 184 20.71 11.00 -15.97
CA SER A 184 19.97 11.80 -16.94
C SER A 184 18.65 11.14 -17.29
N VAL A 185 17.59 11.95 -17.35
CA VAL A 185 16.24 11.52 -17.71
C VAL A 185 16.12 11.50 -19.23
N GLY A 186 15.86 10.33 -19.79
CA GLY A 186 15.54 10.13 -21.20
C GLY A 186 14.03 9.97 -21.41
N ASP A 187 13.63 9.53 -22.60
CA ASP A 187 12.23 9.25 -22.91
C ASP A 187 11.82 7.86 -22.40
N GLY A 188 11.28 7.80 -21.17
CA GLY A 188 10.82 6.55 -20.52
C GLY A 188 11.95 5.64 -20.04
N GLU A 189 13.15 6.18 -19.95
CA GLU A 189 14.32 5.51 -19.42
C GLU A 189 15.19 6.50 -18.64
N ILE A 190 15.98 5.97 -17.72
CA ILE A 190 16.96 6.74 -16.96
C ILE A 190 18.35 6.18 -17.30
N VAL A 191 19.24 7.07 -17.74
CA VAL A 191 20.65 6.73 -17.95
C VAL A 191 21.42 7.10 -16.70
N LEU A 192 21.84 6.09 -15.95
CA LEU A 192 22.63 6.24 -14.74
C LEU A 192 24.11 6.38 -15.11
N ARG A 193 24.69 7.55 -14.79
CA ARG A 193 26.07 7.92 -15.10
C ARG A 193 27.03 7.58 -13.96
N ARG A 194 26.57 7.74 -12.72
CA ARG A 194 27.37 7.44 -11.53
C ARG A 194 26.49 6.97 -10.39
N LEU A 195 26.90 5.90 -9.74
CA LEU A 195 26.32 5.41 -8.49
C LEU A 195 27.44 5.10 -7.52
N ARG A 196 27.51 5.84 -6.40
CA ARG A 196 28.40 5.53 -5.29
C ARG A 196 27.58 5.17 -4.06
N LEU A 197 27.83 3.97 -3.57
CA LEU A 197 27.16 3.43 -2.40
C LEU A 197 28.04 3.64 -1.15
N PRO A 198 27.43 3.77 0.03
CA PRO A 198 28.18 3.81 1.26
C PRO A 198 28.81 2.44 1.58
N ASP A 199 29.85 2.46 2.42
CA ASP A 199 30.65 1.28 2.75
C ASP A 199 29.80 0.13 3.31
N GLY A 200 30.08 -1.09 2.84
CA GLY A 200 29.40 -2.31 3.31
C GLY A 200 28.03 -2.58 2.67
N ILE A 201 27.57 -1.73 1.75
CA ILE A 201 26.33 -1.97 0.99
C ILE A 201 26.66 -2.53 -0.40
N ARG A 202 25.96 -3.61 -0.78
CA ARG A 202 25.94 -4.12 -2.16
C ARG A 202 24.52 -4.01 -2.71
N VAL A 203 24.36 -3.30 -3.82
CA VAL A 203 23.09 -3.28 -4.56
C VAL A 203 23.07 -4.46 -5.52
N ARG A 204 22.00 -5.26 -5.46
CA ARG A 204 21.81 -6.42 -6.35
C ARG A 204 21.08 -6.04 -7.63
N ARG A 205 20.03 -5.23 -7.49
CA ARG A 205 19.09 -4.90 -8.55
C ARG A 205 18.65 -3.46 -8.49
N ILE A 206 18.30 -2.91 -9.63
CA ILE A 206 17.71 -1.58 -9.78
C ILE A 206 16.52 -1.64 -10.74
N ARG A 207 15.52 -0.79 -10.53
CA ARG A 207 14.39 -0.60 -11.45
C ARG A 207 13.88 0.83 -11.37
N LEU A 208 13.20 1.26 -12.43
CA LEU A 208 12.41 2.49 -12.43
C LEU A 208 10.96 2.15 -12.07
N GLN A 209 10.37 2.96 -11.20
CA GLN A 209 8.99 2.82 -10.75
C GLN A 209 8.33 4.18 -10.80
N VAL A 210 7.12 4.21 -11.33
CA VAL A 210 6.25 5.39 -11.37
C VAL A 210 4.97 5.08 -10.59
N GLY A 211 4.34 6.10 -10.04
CA GLY A 211 3.04 5.89 -9.42
C GLY A 211 2.33 7.16 -9.01
N LEU A 212 1.08 6.96 -8.59
CA LEU A 212 0.19 7.99 -8.11
C LEU A 212 0.14 7.96 -6.59
N ALA A 213 0.50 9.08 -5.97
CA ALA A 213 0.30 9.29 -4.55
C ALA A 213 -1.20 9.42 -4.22
N VAL A 214 -1.54 9.22 -2.95
CA VAL A 214 -2.93 9.33 -2.52
C VAL A 214 -3.41 10.79 -2.67
N PRO A 215 -4.60 11.02 -3.24
CA PRO A 215 -5.18 12.36 -3.33
C PRO A 215 -5.31 13.03 -1.96
N GLU A 216 -5.27 14.36 -1.93
CA GLU A 216 -5.50 15.11 -0.69
C GLU A 216 -6.94 14.89 -0.20
N ARG A 217 -7.07 14.51 1.08
CA ARG A 217 -8.38 14.27 1.71
C ARG A 217 -9.32 15.47 1.58
N ALA A 218 -8.83 16.67 1.87
CA ALA A 218 -9.63 17.89 1.82
C ALA A 218 -10.14 18.18 0.39
N ALA A 219 -9.29 17.97 -0.62
CA ALA A 219 -9.67 18.15 -2.01
C ALA A 219 -10.75 17.15 -2.45
N LEU A 220 -10.63 15.88 -2.04
CA LEU A 220 -11.61 14.86 -2.39
C LEU A 220 -12.94 15.03 -1.65
N LEU A 221 -12.92 15.50 -0.40
CA LEU A 221 -14.15 15.83 0.33
C LEU A 221 -14.87 17.02 -0.30
N LYS A 222 -14.13 18.08 -0.65
CA LYS A 222 -14.66 19.25 -1.37
C LYS A 222 -15.26 18.85 -2.71
N ALA A 223 -14.57 17.98 -3.46
CA ALA A 223 -15.04 17.43 -4.73
C ALA A 223 -16.36 16.64 -4.58
N LEU A 224 -16.51 15.89 -3.51
CA LEU A 224 -17.73 15.11 -3.24
C LEU A 224 -18.83 15.90 -2.52
N GLY A 225 -18.64 17.21 -2.29
CA GLY A 225 -19.57 18.04 -1.54
C GLY A 225 -19.79 17.58 -0.08
N ARG A 226 -18.78 16.94 0.52
CA ARG A 226 -18.85 16.39 1.89
C ARG A 226 -18.16 17.32 2.89
N PRO A 227 -18.69 17.42 4.14
CA PRO A 227 -18.05 18.21 5.17
C PRO A 227 -16.79 17.49 5.70
N ASP A 228 -15.82 18.27 6.21
CA ASP A 228 -14.52 17.77 6.68
C ASP A 228 -14.62 16.83 7.88
N ASP A 229 -15.66 16.96 8.69
CA ASP A 229 -15.98 16.12 9.87
C ASP A 229 -16.95 14.97 9.54
N GLY A 230 -17.38 14.87 8.28
CA GLY A 230 -18.29 13.83 7.82
C GLY A 230 -17.65 12.45 7.67
N GLN A 231 -18.48 11.47 7.30
CA GLN A 231 -18.00 10.13 6.97
C GLN A 231 -17.04 10.21 5.77
N PRO A 232 -15.80 9.70 5.91
CA PRO A 232 -14.84 9.73 4.81
C PRO A 232 -15.39 8.90 3.63
N PRO A 233 -15.02 9.28 2.40
CA PRO A 233 -15.33 8.49 1.23
C PRO A 233 -14.66 7.11 1.32
N PRO A 234 -15.21 6.09 0.63
CA PRO A 234 -14.61 4.77 0.59
C PRO A 234 -13.12 4.85 0.25
N GLY A 235 -12.27 4.22 1.08
CA GLY A 235 -10.81 4.22 0.88
C GLY A 235 -10.02 5.30 1.62
N MET A 236 -10.70 6.23 2.29
CA MET A 236 -10.10 7.15 3.26
C MET A 236 -10.52 6.84 4.69
N SER A 237 -9.59 7.07 5.62
CA SER A 237 -9.85 7.02 7.05
C SER A 237 -10.42 8.34 7.55
N THR A 238 -11.01 8.29 8.74
CA THR A 238 -11.23 9.48 9.54
C THR A 238 -9.89 10.15 9.84
N PRO A 239 -9.87 11.48 10.03
CA PRO A 239 -8.65 12.19 10.38
C PRO A 239 -8.10 11.61 11.69
N LEU A 240 -6.82 11.21 11.66
CA LEU A 240 -6.15 10.71 12.85
C LEU A 240 -5.83 11.90 13.78
N PRO A 241 -5.98 11.75 15.11
CA PRO A 241 -5.62 12.82 16.04
C PRO A 241 -4.12 13.14 15.94
N ALA A 242 -3.78 14.43 15.94
CA ALA A 242 -2.43 14.98 15.70
C ALA A 242 -1.29 14.32 16.50
N ARG A 243 -1.61 13.69 17.64
CA ARG A 243 -0.68 13.06 18.56
C ARG A 243 -0.22 11.64 18.16
N ARG A 244 -0.84 11.02 17.14
CA ARG A 244 -0.45 9.70 16.61
C ARG A 244 0.31 9.77 15.28
N ILE A 245 0.46 10.95 14.71
CA ILE A 245 0.96 11.14 13.35
C ILE A 245 2.47 10.87 13.33
N THR A 246 2.86 9.70 12.84
CA THR A 246 4.11 9.63 12.09
C THR A 246 3.87 10.45 10.81
N THR A 247 4.84 11.23 10.38
CA THR A 247 4.75 12.27 9.33
C THR A 247 4.28 11.78 7.94
N GLY A 248 3.91 10.50 7.78
CA GLY A 248 3.26 9.96 6.58
C GLY A 248 1.73 9.75 6.71
N GLU A 249 1.18 9.78 7.93
CA GLU A 249 -0.23 9.41 8.23
C GLU A 249 -1.22 10.59 8.10
N GLU A 250 -0.76 11.77 7.70
CA GLU A 250 -1.58 13.00 7.57
C GLU A 250 -2.61 12.92 6.43
N HIS A 251 -2.40 12.02 5.46
CA HIS A 251 -3.23 11.94 4.26
C HIS A 251 -4.55 11.17 4.47
N GLY A 252 -4.86 10.75 5.70
CA GLY A 252 -6.10 10.03 5.99
C GLY A 252 -6.17 8.70 5.24
N THR A 253 -5.02 8.08 4.97
CA THR A 253 -4.94 6.69 4.51
C THR A 253 -4.92 5.84 5.76
N GLY A 254 -6.00 5.10 6.01
CA GLY A 254 -5.99 4.14 7.13
C GLY A 254 -4.79 3.21 6.99
N VAL A 255 -3.91 3.22 8.00
CA VAL A 255 -2.83 2.23 8.13
C VAL A 255 -3.52 0.92 8.49
N GLY A 256 -3.80 0.10 7.47
CA GLY A 256 -4.47 -1.18 7.66
C GLY A 256 -3.56 -2.22 8.31
N GLU A 257 -4.07 -3.45 8.39
CA GLU A 257 -3.35 -4.64 8.86
C GLU A 257 -2.13 -4.99 7.98
N ALA A 258 -2.03 -4.40 6.78
CA ALA A 258 -1.11 -4.79 5.71
C ALA A 258 0.33 -4.34 5.90
N THR A 259 0.58 -3.26 6.65
CA THR A 259 1.94 -2.74 6.91
C THR A 259 2.45 -3.21 8.27
N PRO A 260 3.73 -3.59 8.38
CA PRO A 260 4.32 -3.89 9.68
C PRO A 260 4.26 -2.67 10.60
N ILE A 261 4.33 -2.90 11.91
CA ILE A 261 4.26 -1.83 12.90
C ILE A 261 5.48 -0.89 12.73
N PRO A 262 5.26 0.41 12.41
CA PRO A 262 6.34 1.37 12.37
C PRO A 262 6.73 1.82 13.78
N ILE A 263 8.01 2.06 14.00
CA ILE A 263 8.49 2.72 15.23
C ILE A 263 8.30 4.23 15.09
N ALA A 264 7.96 4.90 16.19
CA ALA A 264 7.92 6.36 16.25
C ALA A 264 9.31 6.94 15.98
N HIS A 265 9.51 7.45 14.77
CA HIS A 265 10.71 8.13 14.31
C HIS A 265 10.30 9.26 13.36
N ASN A 266 11.17 10.25 13.15
CA ASN A 266 10.87 11.39 12.27
C ASN A 266 10.55 10.98 10.82
N ARG A 267 10.93 9.75 10.44
CA ARG A 267 10.67 9.13 9.16
C ARG A 267 10.22 7.68 9.33
N VAL A 268 9.25 7.27 8.52
CA VAL A 268 8.82 5.87 8.41
C VAL A 268 9.85 5.07 7.61
N LEU A 269 10.37 3.98 8.19
CA LEU A 269 11.40 3.12 7.57
C LEU A 269 10.81 1.99 6.72
N LEU A 270 9.49 1.88 6.69
CA LEU A 270 8.74 0.94 5.87
C LEU A 270 8.08 1.72 4.74
N LEU A 271 8.46 1.43 3.50
CA LEU A 271 7.89 2.11 2.34
C LEU A 271 6.48 1.57 2.08
N GLU A 272 5.46 2.41 2.23
CA GLU A 272 4.11 2.04 1.79
C GLU A 272 4.10 1.95 0.25
N PRO A 273 3.72 0.83 -0.37
CA PRO A 273 3.63 0.78 -1.83
C PRO A 273 2.59 1.78 -2.34
N MET A 274 2.84 2.40 -3.50
CA MET A 274 1.80 3.20 -4.16
C MET A 274 0.73 2.24 -4.69
N ARG A 275 -0.56 2.53 -4.46
CA ARG A 275 -1.65 1.61 -4.85
C ARG A 275 -1.87 1.61 -6.36
N VAL A 276 -1.61 2.74 -7.01
CA VAL A 276 -1.60 2.89 -8.47
C VAL A 276 -0.16 3.14 -8.86
N GLN A 277 0.50 2.11 -9.38
CA GLN A 277 1.92 2.16 -9.74
C GLN A 277 2.19 1.22 -10.91
N SER A 278 3.25 1.53 -11.65
CA SER A 278 3.82 0.63 -12.65
C SER A 278 5.34 0.60 -12.52
N THR A 279 5.95 -0.51 -12.90
CA THR A 279 7.37 -0.75 -12.71
C THR A 279 8.00 -1.24 -14.01
N GLY A 280 9.19 -0.74 -14.33
CA GLY A 280 10.05 -1.34 -15.33
C GLY A 280 10.66 -2.66 -14.84
N GLU A 281 11.35 -3.34 -15.75
CA GLU A 281 12.04 -4.59 -15.44
C GLU A 281 13.18 -4.39 -14.44
N TRP A 282 13.41 -5.41 -13.61
CA TRP A 282 14.58 -5.43 -12.74
C TRP A 282 15.85 -5.65 -13.57
N MET A 283 16.83 -4.77 -13.40
CA MET A 283 18.17 -4.95 -13.94
C MET A 283 19.11 -5.40 -12.83
N ASP A 284 19.77 -6.54 -13.03
CA ASP A 284 20.83 -7.02 -12.14
C ASP A 284 22.11 -6.19 -12.35
N LEU A 285 22.67 -5.62 -11.28
CA LEU A 285 23.88 -4.80 -11.35
C LEU A 285 25.17 -5.61 -11.33
N ASP A 286 25.12 -6.85 -10.82
CA ASP A 286 26.29 -7.75 -10.77
C ASP A 286 26.74 -8.21 -12.18
N SER A 287 25.87 -8.09 -13.18
CA SER A 287 26.08 -8.54 -14.57
C SER A 287 26.15 -7.41 -15.59
N ALA A 288 26.02 -6.14 -15.16
CA ALA A 288 25.94 -5.00 -16.06
C ALA A 288 27.29 -4.29 -16.24
N ASN A 289 27.61 -3.87 -17.47
CA ASN A 289 28.85 -3.15 -17.78
C ASN A 289 28.84 -1.74 -17.15
N PRO A 290 30.00 -1.20 -16.72
CA PRO A 290 30.04 -0.12 -15.72
C PRO A 290 29.97 1.30 -16.28
N SER A 291 29.99 1.48 -17.61
CA SER A 291 30.17 2.82 -18.21
C SER A 291 28.88 3.64 -18.15
N GLU A 292 27.76 3.06 -18.56
CA GLU A 292 26.43 3.67 -18.56
C GLU A 292 25.37 2.59 -18.39
N LEU A 293 24.47 2.79 -17.44
CA LEU A 293 23.41 1.85 -17.11
C LEU A 293 22.06 2.44 -17.52
N VAL A 294 21.41 1.83 -18.51
CA VAL A 294 20.10 2.26 -18.99
C VAL A 294 19.00 1.48 -18.25
N ILE A 295 18.24 2.19 -17.44
CA ILE A 295 17.14 1.65 -16.63
C ILE A 295 15.84 2.00 -17.34
N LYS A 296 15.16 0.98 -17.88
CA LYS A 296 13.88 1.16 -18.57
C LYS A 296 12.75 1.39 -17.56
N GLY A 297 11.84 2.27 -17.93
CA GLY A 297 10.56 2.47 -17.25
C GLY A 297 9.56 1.35 -17.52
N PRO A 298 8.32 1.51 -17.03
CA PRO A 298 7.22 0.62 -17.38
C PRO A 298 6.92 0.60 -18.88
N GLU A 299 6.29 -0.47 -19.36
CA GLU A 299 5.92 -0.64 -20.78
C GLU A 299 4.96 0.46 -21.27
N GLU A 300 3.98 0.79 -20.44
CA GLU A 300 3.04 1.89 -20.71
C GLU A 300 3.72 3.23 -20.41
N ARG A 301 3.44 4.23 -21.25
CA ARG A 301 3.93 5.60 -21.03
C ARG A 301 3.09 6.27 -19.95
N TRP A 302 3.74 6.63 -18.86
CA TRP A 302 3.15 7.47 -17.82
C TRP A 302 3.50 8.93 -18.08
N PRO A 303 2.60 9.87 -17.74
CA PRO A 303 2.97 11.26 -17.82
C PRO A 303 4.06 11.56 -16.78
N GLY A 304 4.86 12.60 -17.03
CA GLY A 304 5.95 12.99 -16.14
C GLY A 304 5.44 13.47 -14.77
N SER A 305 6.37 13.91 -13.90
CA SER A 305 6.01 14.45 -12.58
C SER A 305 5.05 15.63 -12.71
N ILE A 306 3.81 15.42 -12.27
CA ILE A 306 2.73 16.41 -12.28
C ILE A 306 2.01 16.30 -10.95
N TYR A 307 1.84 17.43 -10.29
CA TYR A 307 1.21 17.52 -9.00
C TYR A 307 0.08 18.55 -9.00
N SER A 308 -1.05 18.12 -8.47
CA SER A 308 -2.26 18.88 -8.16
C SER A 308 -2.88 18.28 -6.90
N SER A 309 -3.89 18.93 -6.32
CA SER A 309 -4.52 18.45 -5.09
C SER A 309 -5.18 17.06 -5.19
N LEU A 310 -5.65 16.64 -6.38
CA LEU A 310 -6.24 15.31 -6.58
C LEU A 310 -5.29 14.32 -7.27
N ILE A 311 -4.50 14.80 -8.23
CA ILE A 311 -3.56 13.96 -9.00
C ILE A 311 -2.13 14.38 -8.66
N ALA A 312 -1.39 13.51 -7.97
CA ALA A 312 0.01 13.70 -7.62
C ALA A 312 0.84 12.50 -8.11
N MET A 313 1.45 12.65 -9.29
CA MET A 313 2.22 11.60 -9.96
C MET A 313 3.72 11.82 -9.81
N HIS A 314 4.44 10.75 -9.46
CA HIS A 314 5.87 10.75 -9.23
C HIS A 314 6.57 9.64 -10.02
#